data_AF-A0A843YBS3-F1
#
_entry.id   AF-A0A843YBS3-F1
#
_cell.length_a   1.000
_cell.length_b   1.000
_cell.length_c   1.000
_cell.angle_alpha   90.00
_cell.angle_beta   90.00
_cell.angle_gamma   90.00
#
_symmetry.space_group_name_H-M   'P 1'
#
loop_
_entity.id
_entity.type
_entity.pdbx_description
1 polymer ?
#
loop_
_entity_poly.entity_id
_entity_poly.type
_entity_poly.pdbx_seq_one_letter_code
_entity_poly.pdbx_strand_id
1 'polypeptide(L)' 'MPIAIVMLPDHPVPAILHEDSDIDLANRVGHLSAAPQPLREDAARLWLLSLPAPSGWFNSIGDARTHIEDWVNAQHEDGS' A
#
# COMPACT_ATOMS: atom_id res chain seq x y z
N MET A 1 13.47 6.33 0.14
CA MET A 1 12.12 6.81 0.48
C MET A 1 11.08 5.87 -0.12
N PRO A 2 10.87 4.71 0.51
CA PRO A 2 9.83 3.78 0.10
C PRO A 2 8.44 4.28 0.46
N ILE A 3 7.44 3.72 -0.22
CA ILE A 3 6.03 4.09 -0.11
C ILE A 3 5.19 2.82 -0.03
N ALA A 4 4.23 2.80 0.88
CA ALA A 4 3.19 1.77 0.93
C ALA A 4 1.84 2.41 0.67
N ILE A 5 1.08 1.81 -0.24
CA ILE A 5 -0.34 2.10 -0.42
C ILE A 5 -1.11 0.97 0.28
N VAL A 6 -2.10 1.33 1.10
CA VAL A 6 -2.86 0.38 1.91
C VAL A 6 -4.35 0.60 1.70
N MET A 7 -5.01 -0.37 1.08
CA MET A 7 -6.46 -0.44 0.95
C MET A 7 -6.98 -1.51 1.92
N LEU A 8 -7.55 -1.07 3.04
CA LEU A 8 -8.19 -2.01 3.96
C LEU A 8 -9.60 -2.34 3.44
N PRO A 9 -10.04 -3.61 3.51
CA PRO A 9 -11.35 -4.03 2.99
C PRO A 9 -12.54 -3.20 3.52
N ASP A 10 -12.44 -2.75 4.77
CA ASP A 10 -13.50 -2.01 5.45
C ASP A 10 -13.36 -0.47 5.33
N HIS A 11 -12.34 0.01 4.60
CA HIS A 11 -12.08 1.43 4.43
C HIS A 11 -12.12 1.83 2.95
N PRO A 12 -12.99 2.78 2.54
CA PRO A 12 -13.14 3.14 1.13
C PRO A 12 -12.02 4.01 0.57
N VAL A 13 -11.06 4.44 1.40
CA VAL A 13 -9.98 5.35 1.02
C VAL A 13 -8.63 4.69 1.26
N PRO A 14 -7.77 4.55 0.25
CA PRO A 14 -6.43 4.01 0.44
C PRO A 14 -5.57 4.98 1.25
N ALA A 15 -4.83 4.44 2.22
CA ALA A 15 -3.82 5.16 2.97
C ALA A 15 -2.49 5.14 2.20
N ILE A 16 -1.82 6.28 2.11
CA ILE A 16 -0.48 6.39 1.53
C ILE A 16 0.50 6.67 2.67
N LEU A 17 1.44 5.76 2.88
CA LEU A 17 2.47 5.84 3.90
C LEU A 17 3.83 5.97 3.19
N HIS A 18 4.68 6.86 3.67
CA HIS A 18 6.04 7.00 3.16
C HIS A 18 6.98 7.29 4.32
N GLU A 19 8.20 6.78 4.22
CA GLU A 19 9.25 6.98 5.22
C GLU A 19 10.60 7.10 4.53
N ASP A 20 11.63 7.44 5.30
CA ASP A 20 12.99 7.61 4.76
C ASP A 20 13.67 6.25 4.45
N SER A 21 13.30 5.19 5.16
CA SER A 21 13.85 3.84 5.02
C SER A 21 12.78 2.74 4.94
N ASP A 22 13.13 1.57 4.41
CA ASP A 22 12.22 0.41 4.34
C ASP A 22 11.85 -0.12 5.74
N ILE A 23 12.78 -0.02 6.69
CA ILE A 23 12.55 -0.45 8.08
C ILE A 23 11.52 0.46 8.74
N ASP A 24 11.65 1.78 8.59
CA ASP A 24 10.71 2.73 9.17
C ASP A 24 9.32 2.57 8.56
N LEU A 25 9.24 2.35 7.25
CA LEU A 25 7.97 2.09 6.59
C LEU A 25 7.33 0.78 7.07
N ALA A 26 8.11 -0.30 7.20
CA ALA A 26 7.61 -1.57 7.72
C ALA A 26 7.07 -1.43 9.15
N ASN A 27 7.77 -0.69 10.00
CA ASN A 27 7.30 -0.37 11.35
C ASN A 27 6.00 0.43 11.32
N ARG A 28 5.89 1.45 10.45
CA ARG A 28 4.67 2.24 10.29
C ARG A 28 3.49 1.42 9.79
N VAL A 29 3.72 0.52 8.84
CA VAL A 29 2.73 -0.44 8.36
C VAL A 29 2.30 -1.38 9.49
N GLY A 30 3.23 -1.87 10.31
CA GLY A 30 2.92 -2.70 11.47
C GLY A 30 1.99 -2.00 12.48
N HIS A 31 2.09 -0.68 12.66
CA HIS A 31 1.21 0.07 13.57
C HIS A 31 -0.24 0.22 13.08
N LEU A 32 -0.58 -0.24 11.87
CA LEU A 32 -1.97 -0.28 11.42
C LEU A 32 -2.73 -1.35 12.21
N SER A 33 -3.97 -1.05 12.60
CA SER A 33 -4.80 -1.93 13.45
C SER A 33 -5.07 -3.30 12.82
N ALA A 34 -5.08 -3.40 11.50
CA ALA A 34 -5.31 -4.63 10.74
C ALA A 34 -4.02 -5.36 10.36
N ALA A 35 -2.84 -4.79 10.64
CA ALA A 35 -1.57 -5.40 10.28
C ALA A 35 -1.23 -6.57 11.22
N PRO A 36 -0.72 -7.70 10.67
CA PRO A 36 -0.17 -8.76 11.50
C PRO A 36 1.00 -8.25 12.35
N GLN A 37 1.17 -8.82 13.55
CA GLN A 37 2.28 -8.48 14.43
C GLN A 37 3.04 -9.74 14.85
N PRO A 38 4.39 -9.74 14.83
CA PRO A 38 5.29 -8.66 14.40
C PRO A 38 5.44 -8.56 12.87
N LEU A 39 5.50 -7.35 12.33
CA LEU A 39 5.71 -7.12 10.89
C LEU A 39 7.14 -6.68 10.60
N ARG A 40 7.93 -7.56 9.99
CA ARG A 40 9.22 -7.22 9.35
C ARG A 40 8.97 -6.77 7.92
N GLU A 41 9.98 -6.18 7.26
CA GLU A 41 9.84 -5.65 5.90
C GLU A 41 9.29 -6.67 4.89
N ASP A 42 9.83 -7.89 4.87
CA ASP A 42 9.39 -8.99 4.02
C ASP A 42 7.92 -9.37 4.29
N ALA A 43 7.56 -9.50 5.58
CA ALA A 43 6.19 -9.76 6.00
C ALA A 43 5.25 -8.60 5.63
N ALA A 44 5.71 -7.36 5.70
CA ALA A 44 4.93 -6.17 5.35
C ALA A 44 4.62 -6.16 3.85
N ARG A 45 5.63 -6.41 3.01
CA ARG A 45 5.47 -6.52 1.55
C ARG A 45 4.48 -7.63 1.19
N LEU A 46 4.63 -8.82 1.79
CA LEU A 46 3.72 -9.95 1.57
C LEU A 46 2.29 -9.64 2.02
N TRP A 47 2.13 -8.97 3.16
CA TRP A 47 0.82 -8.59 3.65
C TRP A 47 0.12 -7.60 2.72
N LEU A 48 0.82 -6.58 2.22
CA LEU A 48 0.26 -5.63 1.26
C LEU A 48 -0.23 -6.30 -0.03
N LEU A 49 0.47 -7.35 -0.50
CA LEU A 49 0.03 -8.15 -1.65
C LEU A 49 -1.25 -8.96 -1.40
N SER A 50 -1.59 -9.22 -0.13
CA SER A 50 -2.83 -9.91 0.24
C SER A 50 -4.03 -8.97 0.34
N LEU A 51 -3.81 -7.66 0.35
CA LEU A 51 -4.86 -6.66 0.43
C LEU A 51 -5.43 -6.35 -0.96
N PRO A 52 -6.67 -5.84 -1.04
CA PRO A 52 -7.25 -5.37 -2.28
C PRO A 52 -6.40 -4.32 -2.99
N ALA A 53 -6.52 -4.23 -4.31
CA ALA A 53 -5.99 -3.10 -5.06
C ALA A 53 -6.59 -1.77 -4.54
N PRO A 54 -5.80 -0.67 -4.49
CA PRO A 54 -4.45 -0.50 -5.03
C PRO A 54 -3.31 -0.74 -4.02
N SER A 55 -3.46 -1.70 -3.10
CA SER A 55 -2.42 -1.95 -2.09
C SER A 55 -1.10 -2.41 -2.70
N GLY A 56 0.02 -1.93 -2.16
CA GLY A 56 1.34 -2.30 -2.65
C GLY A 56 2.49 -1.55 -1.99
N TRP A 57 3.72 -1.96 -2.32
CA TRP A 57 4.96 -1.33 -1.88
C TRP A 57 5.75 -0.82 -3.08
N PHE A 58 6.22 0.41 -3.00
CA PHE A 58 6.87 1.13 -4.09
C PHE A 58 8.15 1.78 -3.62
N ASN A 59 9.14 1.88 -4.53
CA ASN A 59 10.44 2.47 -4.22
C ASN A 59 10.52 3.97 -4.53
N SER A 60 9.50 4.51 -5.20
CA SER A 60 9.44 5.91 -5.59
C SER A 60 8.01 6.45 -5.60
N ILE A 61 7.87 7.77 -5.46
CA ILE A 61 6.58 8.49 -5.64
C ILE A 61 6.05 8.29 -7.06
N GLY A 62 6.94 8.25 -8.06
CA GLY A 62 6.57 8.05 -9.45
C GLY A 62 5.82 6.73 -9.66
N ASP A 63 6.39 5.63 -9.16
CA ASP A 63 5.79 4.30 -9.31
C ASP A 63 4.45 4.19 -8.56
N ALA A 64 4.39 4.72 -7.33
CA ALA A 64 3.18 4.74 -6.53
C ALA A 64 2.06 5.54 -7.19
N ARG A 65 2.39 6.69 -7.79
CA ARG A 65 1.42 7.53 -8.50
C ARG A 65 0.90 6.84 -9.76
N THR A 66 1.79 6.33 -10.60
CA THR A 66 1.39 5.59 -11.81
C THR A 66 0.46 4.43 -11.46
N HIS A 67 0.76 3.69 -10.39
CA HIS A 67 -0.09 2.59 -9.95
C HIS A 67 -1.51 3.03 -9.54
N ILE A 68 -1.63 4.16 -8.83
CA ILE A 68 -2.95 4.72 -8.47
C ILE A 68 -3.69 5.20 -9.72
N GLU A 69 -3.00 5.88 -10.64
CA GLU A 69 -3.59 6.37 -11.89
C GLU A 69 -4.13 5.20 -12.74
N ASP A 70 -3.34 4.13 -12.89
CA ASP A 70 -3.75 2.91 -13.60
C ASP A 70 -4.97 2.24 -12.94
N TRP A 71 -4.96 2.14 -11.61
CA TRP A 71 -6.09 1.58 -10.86
C TRP A 71 -7.36 2.42 -11.03
N VAL A 72 -7.26 3.76 -10.93
CA VAL A 72 -8.40 4.66 -11.16
C VAL A 72 -8.96 4.48 -12.57
N ASN A 73 -8.10 4.48 -13.59
CA ASN A 73 -8.52 4.30 -14.98
C ASN A 73 -9.24 2.96 -15.19
N ALA A 74 -8.73 1.86 -14.62
CA ALA A 74 -9.36 0.54 -14.71
C ALA A 74 -10.77 0.51 -14.08
N GLN A 75 -10.98 1.23 -12.96
CA GLN A 75 -12.30 1.31 -12.33
C GLN A 75 -13.33 2.10 -13.17
N HIS A 76 -12.88 3.01 -14.03
CA HIS A 76 -13.75 3.78 -14.93
C HIS A 76 -14.18 2.99 -16.17
N GLU A 77 -13.38 2.00 -16.61
CA GLU A 77 -13.70 1.16 -17.78
C GLU A 77 -14.75 0.09 -17.49
N ASP A 78 -14.83 -0.41 -16.25
CA ASP A 78 -15.84 -1.41 -15.83
C ASP A 78 -17.27 -0.82 -15.64
N GLY A 79 -17.43 0.50 -15.79
CA GLY A 79 -18.69 1.22 -15.58
C GLY A 79 -19.40 1.73 -16.85
N SER A 80 -18.93 1.37 -18.06
CA SER A 80 -19.48 1.83 -19.35
C SER A 80 -20.29 0.78 -20.11
#